data_AF-A0A1M7GYY8-F1
#
_entry.id   AF-A0A1M7GYY8-F1
#
_cell.length_a   1.000
_cell.length_b   1.000
_cell.length_c   1.000
_cell.angle_alpha   90.00
_cell.angle_beta   90.00
_cell.angle_gamma   90.00
#
_symmetry.space_group_name_H-M   'P 1'
#
loop_
_entity.id
_entity.type
_entity.pdbx_description
1 polymer ?
#
loop_
_entity_poly.entity_id
_entity_poly.type
_entity_poly.pdbx_seq_one_letter_code
_entity_poly.pdbx_strand_id
1 'polypeptide(L)'
;MINVLKKYWFLILIILIIVNVFGFHLLGESLGISDALEHLESDEVIKNLKRKDFFYTVFIDFFLIIDFWIILFVPYLVIRNIVGKIKCK
;
A
#
# COMPACT_ATOMS: atom_id res chain seq x y z
N MET A 1 12.29 -21.02 -3.97
CA MET A 1 11.39 -19.85 -3.85
C MET A 1 10.19 -20.10 -2.95
N ILE A 2 9.35 -21.13 -3.18
CA ILE A 2 8.12 -21.33 -2.41
C ILE A 2 8.36 -21.63 -0.91
N ASN A 3 9.47 -22.30 -0.56
CA ASN A 3 9.83 -22.57 0.84
C ASN A 3 10.20 -21.31 1.61
N VAL A 4 10.87 -20.35 0.95
CA VAL A 4 11.19 -19.03 1.53
C VAL A 4 9.90 -18.26 1.77
N LEU A 5 9.00 -18.26 0.78
CA LEU A 5 7.70 -17.61 0.90
C LEU A 5 6.85 -18.23 2.01
N LYS A 6 6.82 -19.57 2.14
CA LYS A 6 6.15 -20.25 3.26
C LYS A 6 6.75 -19.91 4.61
N LYS A 7 8.09 -19.81 4.70
CA LYS A 7 8.80 -19.47 5.95
C LYS A 7 8.46 -18.06 6.43
N TYR A 8 8.33 -17.11 5.50
CA TYR A 8 8.05 -15.71 5.82
C TYR A 8 6.59 -15.30 5.60
N TRP A 9 5.70 -16.24 5.26
CA TRP A 9 4.30 -15.94 4.93
C TRP A 9 3.60 -15.18 6.06
N PHE A 10 3.84 -15.60 7.30
CA PHE A 10 3.27 -14.95 8.48
C PHE A 10 3.82 -13.53 8.68
N LEU A 11 5.11 -13.34 8.43
CA LEU A 11 5.79 -12.05 8.52
C LEU A 11 5.27 -11.07 7.45
N ILE A 12 5.09 -11.57 6.22
CA ILE A 12 4.48 -10.82 5.11
C ILE A 12 3.05 -10.39 5.46
N LEU A 13 2.27 -11.28 6.11
CA LEU A 13 0.90 -11.00 6.52
C LEU A 13 0.84 -9.90 7.60
N ILE A 14 1.75 -9.92 8.56
CA ILE A 14 1.89 -8.85 9.57
C ILE A 14 2.26 -7.52 8.91
N ILE A 15 3.24 -7.54 8.00
CA ILE A 15 3.67 -6.32 7.28
C ILE A 15 2.50 -5.75 6.48
N LEU A 16 1.73 -6.59 5.78
CA LEU A 16 0.54 -6.19 5.04
C LEU A 16 -0.52 -5.51 5.93
N ILE A 17 -0.78 -6.07 7.12
CA ILE A 17 -1.72 -5.47 8.07
C ILE A 17 -1.23 -4.09 8.53
N ILE A 18 0.05 -3.99 8.92
CA ILE A 18 0.64 -2.74 9.39
C ILE A 18 0.57 -1.69 8.27
N VAL A 19 0.94 -2.06 7.05
CA VAL A 19 0.91 -1.21 5.87
C VAL A 19 -0.51 -0.72 5.58
N ASN A 20 -1.52 -1.59 5.63
CA ASN A 20 -2.91 -1.19 5.38
C ASN A 20 -3.46 -0.24 6.46
N VAL A 21 -3.15 -0.50 7.73
CA VAL A 21 -3.55 0.40 8.84
C VAL A 21 -2.86 1.76 8.70
N PHE A 22 -1.57 1.78 8.35
CA PHE A 22 -0.83 3.01 8.10
C PHE A 22 -1.41 3.77 6.90
N GLY A 23 -1.66 3.08 5.78
CA GLY A 23 -2.26 3.67 4.59
C GLY A 23 -3.63 4.30 4.89
N PHE A 24 -4.47 3.63 5.67
CA PHE A 24 -5.77 4.16 6.08
C PHE A 24 -5.64 5.41 6.97
N HIS A 25 -4.69 5.42 7.90
CA HIS A 25 -4.44 6.60 8.74
C HIS A 25 -3.95 7.79 7.91
N LEU A 26 -3.04 7.55 6.97
CA LEU A 26 -2.49 8.57 6.08
C LEU A 26 -3.54 9.14 5.12
N LEU A 27 -4.46 8.29 4.63
CA LEU A 27 -5.62 8.72 3.84
C LEU A 27 -6.52 9.68 4.62
N GLY A 28 -6.79 9.38 5.89
CA GLY A 28 -7.57 10.26 6.77
C GLY A 28 -6.89 11.60 7.01
N GLU A 29 -5.57 11.61 7.22
CA GLU A 29 -4.81 12.87 7.37
C GLU A 29 -4.77 13.69 6.09
N SER A 30 -4.60 13.06 4.92
CA SER A 30 -4.64 13.74 3.61
C SER A 30 -5.96 14.46 3.37
N LEU A 31 -7.10 13.82 3.65
CA LEU A 31 -8.42 14.44 3.51
C LEU A 31 -8.59 15.65 4.45
N GLY A 32 -8.13 15.55 5.70
CA GLY A 32 -8.17 16.66 6.65
C GLY A 32 -7.24 17.82 6.28
N ILE A 33 -6.08 17.53 5.67
CA ILE A 33 -5.18 18.55 5.13
C ILE A 33 -5.82 19.26 3.94
N SER A 34 -6.48 18.53 3.05
CA SER A 34 -7.16 19.07 1.88
C SER A 34 -8.28 20.04 2.28
N ASP A 35 -9.13 19.66 3.25
CA ASP A 35 -10.22 20.49 3.77
C ASP A 35 -9.69 21.75 4.49
N ALA A 36 -8.60 21.61 5.26
CA ALA A 36 -7.92 22.74 5.90
C ALA A 36 -7.28 23.69 4.88
N LEU A 37 -6.78 23.18 3.76
CA LEU A 37 -6.20 23.98 2.68
C LEU A 37 -7.25 24.85 1.99
N GLU A 38 -8.49 24.38 1.90
CA GLU A 38 -9.62 25.09 1.28
C GLU A 38 -10.07 26.31 2.10
N HIS A 39 -9.85 26.29 3.42
CA HIS A 39 -10.29 27.34 4.35
C HIS A 39 -9.20 28.29 4.85
N LEU A 40 -7.93 28.15 4.42
CA LEU A 40 -6.82 28.98 4.89
C LEU A 40 -6.40 30.06 3.87
N GLU A 41 -6.35 31.32 4.31
CA GLU A 41 -5.98 32.49 3.48
C GLU A 41 -4.47 32.80 3.40
N SER A 42 -3.61 32.13 4.18
CA SER A 42 -2.18 32.47 4.27
C SER A 42 -1.29 31.71 3.26
N ASP A 43 -0.73 32.41 2.28
CA ASP A 43 0.10 31.86 1.19
C ASP A 43 1.29 31.00 1.64
N GLU A 44 1.98 31.34 2.74
CA GLU A 44 3.10 30.54 3.26
C GLU A 44 2.64 29.21 3.85
N VAL A 45 1.49 29.22 4.53
CA VAL A 45 0.90 28.04 5.16
C VAL A 45 0.35 27.10 4.10
N ILE A 46 -0.29 27.65 3.05
CA ILE A 46 -0.78 26.91 1.88
C ILE A 46 0.37 26.18 1.19
N LYS A 47 1.52 26.84 0.98
CA LYS A 47 2.67 26.21 0.29
C LYS A 47 3.25 25.03 1.07
N ASN A 48 3.35 25.14 2.39
CA ASN A 48 3.84 24.07 3.25
C ASN A 48 2.85 22.89 3.33
N LEU A 49 1.54 23.17 3.44
CA LEU A 49 0.49 22.15 3.47
C LEU A 49 0.36 21.43 2.13
N LYS A 50 0.42 22.14 1.01
CA LYS A 50 0.38 21.55 -0.34
C LYS A 50 1.55 20.62 -0.61
N ARG A 51 2.74 20.93 -0.09
CA ARG A 51 3.90 20.03 -0.15
C ARG A 51 3.64 18.77 0.67
N LYS A 52 3.10 18.92 1.88
CA LYS A 52 2.71 17.77 2.72
C LYS A 52 1.70 16.90 1.98
N ASP A 53 0.59 17.47 1.51
CA ASP A 53 -0.47 16.74 0.81
C ASP A 53 0.06 15.96 -0.40
N PHE A 54 0.97 16.55 -1.19
CA PHE A 54 1.65 15.85 -2.28
C PHE A 54 2.46 14.64 -1.79
N PHE A 55 3.23 14.78 -0.71
CA PHE A 55 3.97 13.66 -0.12
C PHE A 55 3.03 12.55 0.35
N TYR A 56 1.93 12.90 1.03
CA TYR A 56 0.93 11.93 1.48
C TYR A 56 0.28 11.21 0.29
N THR A 57 -0.10 11.94 -0.76
CA THR A 57 -0.68 11.38 -1.99
C THR A 57 0.28 10.38 -2.65
N VAL A 58 1.55 10.76 -2.85
CA VAL A 58 2.57 9.87 -3.44
C VAL A 58 2.77 8.61 -2.58
N PHE A 59 2.73 8.75 -1.25
CA PHE A 59 2.90 7.63 -0.33
C PHE A 59 1.71 6.67 -0.38
N ILE A 60 0.49 7.20 -0.47
CA ILE A 60 -0.74 6.43 -0.65
C ILE A 60 -0.72 5.68 -1.99
N ASP A 61 -0.36 6.37 -3.08
CA ASP A 61 -0.24 5.75 -4.41
C ASP A 61 0.77 4.61 -4.41
N PHE A 62 1.91 4.80 -3.74
CA PHE A 62 2.93 3.76 -3.60
C PHE A 62 2.39 2.51 -2.87
N PHE A 63 1.64 2.71 -1.79
CA PHE A 63 1.00 1.59 -1.09
C PHE A 63 -0.04 0.87 -1.94
N LEU A 64 -0.85 1.61 -2.69
CA LEU A 64 -1.83 1.06 -3.63
C LEU A 64 -1.16 0.16 -4.68
N ILE A 65 -0.04 0.62 -5.25
CA ILE A 65 0.74 -0.15 -6.23
C ILE A 65 1.25 -1.46 -5.62
N ILE A 66 1.77 -1.42 -4.38
CA ILE A 66 2.23 -2.63 -3.68
C ILE A 66 1.09 -3.61 -3.45
N ASP A 67 -0.06 -3.13 -3.00
CA ASP A 67 -1.24 -3.97 -2.75
C ASP A 67 -1.74 -4.62 -4.05
N PHE A 68 -1.83 -3.86 -5.15
CA PHE A 68 -2.16 -4.41 -6.46
C PHE A 68 -1.15 -5.47 -6.93
N TRP A 69 0.13 -5.22 -6.69
CA TRP A 69 1.18 -6.16 -7.10
C TRP A 69 1.07 -7.48 -6.33
N ILE A 70 0.81 -7.42 -5.02
CA ILE A 70 0.60 -8.61 -4.18
C ILE A 70 -0.66 -9.36 -4.61
N ILE A 71 -1.76 -8.65 -4.87
CA ILE A 71 -3.02 -9.25 -5.35
C ILE A 71 -2.83 -10.00 -6.67
N LEU A 72 -1.97 -9.52 -7.58
CA LEU A 72 -1.69 -10.23 -8.83
C LEU A 72 -0.67 -11.36 -8.65
N PHE A 73 0.34 -11.14 -7.80
CA PHE A 73 1.46 -12.06 -7.64
C PHE A 73 1.09 -13.31 -6.82
N VAL A 74 0.25 -13.17 -5.80
CA VAL A 74 -0.14 -14.29 -4.92
C VAL A 74 -0.95 -15.35 -5.68
N PRO A 75 -2.04 -15.02 -6.43
CA PRO A 75 -2.78 -15.99 -7.22
C PRO A 75 -1.92 -16.65 -8.30
N TYR A 76 -1.05 -15.88 -8.96
CA TYR A 76 -0.12 -16.42 -9.94
C TYR A 76 0.76 -17.53 -9.34
N LEU A 77 1.32 -17.32 -8.15
CA LEU A 77 2.12 -18.34 -7.47
C LEU A 77 1.30 -19.56 -7.05
N VAL A 78 0.07 -19.38 -6.59
CA VAL A 78 -0.84 -20.48 -6.22
C VAL A 78 -1.18 -21.31 -7.45
N ILE A 79 -1.60 -20.67 -8.54
CA ILE A 79 -1.94 -21.34 -9.81
C ILE A 79 -0.72 -22.08 -10.36
N ARG A 80 0.45 -21.45 -10.40
CA ARG A 80 1.70 -22.08 -10.87
C ARG A 80 2.04 -23.33 -10.07
N ASN A 81 1.85 -23.29 -8.76
CA ASN A 81 2.12 -24.44 -7.88
C ASN A 81 1.10 -25.58 -8.08
N ILE A 82 -0.18 -25.26 -8.29
CA ILE A 82 -1.21 -26.25 -8.60
C ILE A 82 -0.94 -26.90 -9.97
N VAL A 83 -0.74 -26.10 -11.02
CA VAL A 83 -0.44 -26.58 -12.38
C VAL A 83 0.84 -27.41 -12.42
N GLY A 84 1.89 -26.96 -11.73
CA GLY A 84 3.16 -27.71 -11.63
C GLY A 84 3.01 -29.07 -10.97
N LYS A 85 2.13 -29.20 -9.97
CA LYS A 85 1.81 -30.48 -9.34
C LYS A 85 0.93 -31.39 -10.20
N ILE A 86 0.04 -30.82 -11.01
CA ILE A 86 -0.84 -31.57 -11.92
C ILE A 86 -0.05 -32.16 -13.10
N LYS A 87 0.97 -31.45 -13.62
CA LYS A 87 1.83 -31.96 -14.71
C LYS A 87 2.86 -33.02 -14.30
N CYS A 88 3.06 -33.25 -13.00
CA CYS A 88 4.02 -34.22 -12.46
C CYS A 88 3.36 -35.49 -11.90
N LYS A 89 2.09 -35.71 -12.19
CA LYS A 89 1.34 -36.93 -11.88
C LYS A 89 0.86 -37.56 -13.18
#